data_AF-A0A072U2Y2-F1
#
_entry.id   AF-A0A072U2Y2-F1
#
_cell.length_a   1.000
_cell.length_b   1.000
_cell.length_c   1.000
_cell.angle_alpha   90.00
_cell.angle_beta   90.00
_cell.angle_gamma   90.00
#
_symmetry.space_group_name_H-M   'P 1'
#
loop_
_entity.id
_entity.type
_entity.pdbx_description
1 polymer ?
#
loop_
_entity_poly.entity_id
_entity_poly.type
_entity_poly.pdbx_seq_one_letter_code
_entity_poly.pdbx_strand_id
1 'polypeptide(L)'
;MENPSLLGEGEGYVSDVDEAIENISVPKKVEKKHLRSPICLMIGHELSGKTALLDCIRGTKSDNNDFQHYRATYVPAKNIRERTRKLKSYEKIKVPGLLFIDTPGFISIPSLKYRGLALCDIAILVVDINIGLRPQTIETLNLLNMCKTKFIVVLNQVDRIYGWKTCRNASFPNAYMKQSRDAEIGFCSMLNRTIWQFRQHGIVTKICYQNKEMRETVSIVPTSAISGEGISDMLLQLVMWTQKTMVEKLTYREELQCIILDVNDFEDCGTTLNVVLVNGVLHEGDQIAVCGRQGTTIVTSIQALLKTPPLMELGAKICGLISGRLYPLQKSQRCEGHQDHCSGTSRCCCWL
;
A
#
# COMPACT_ATOMS: atom_id res chain seq x y z
N MET A 1 10.69 53.81 61.61
CA MET A 1 9.29 54.25 61.53
C MET A 1 8.44 52.99 61.61
N GLU A 2 7.90 52.80 62.80
CA GLU A 2 6.70 52.06 63.22
C GLU A 2 6.19 50.86 62.38
N ASN A 3 6.28 49.68 63.00
CA ASN A 3 5.31 48.59 62.86
C ASN A 3 3.98 48.98 63.54
N PRO A 4 2.86 48.37 63.11
CA PRO A 4 2.19 47.40 64.00
C PRO A 4 1.68 46.18 63.21
N SER A 5 2.06 44.94 63.54
CA SER A 5 1.48 44.07 64.57
C SER A 5 -0.05 43.96 64.52
N LEU A 6 -0.58 42.75 64.33
CA LEU A 6 -1.72 42.13 65.03
C LEU A 6 -1.77 40.65 64.58
N LEU A 7 -1.29 39.73 65.45
CA LEU A 7 -2.08 38.73 66.21
C LEU A 7 -2.80 37.71 65.32
N GLY A 8 -2.66 36.39 65.48
CA GLY A 8 -1.98 35.60 66.48
C GLY A 8 -2.25 34.10 66.20
N GLU A 9 -1.29 33.30 66.64
CA GLU A 9 -1.36 31.93 67.19
C GLU A 9 -2.25 30.86 66.54
N GLY A 10 -1.61 29.73 66.22
CA GLY A 10 -2.26 28.46 65.91
C GLY A 10 -1.25 27.36 65.64
N GLU A 11 -1.03 26.51 66.63
CA GLU A 11 -0.10 25.39 66.72
C GLU A 11 -0.22 24.35 65.60
N GLY A 12 0.87 23.58 65.37
CA GLY A 12 0.70 22.16 65.06
C GLY A 12 1.48 21.59 63.87
N TYR A 13 2.55 20.87 64.23
CA TYR A 13 2.99 19.60 63.64
C TYR A 13 3.55 19.53 62.20
N VAL A 14 4.78 19.00 62.18
CA VAL A 14 5.55 18.49 61.05
C VAL A 14 4.96 17.16 60.58
N SER A 15 4.51 17.10 59.33
CA SER A 15 4.69 16.01 58.35
C SER A 15 3.78 16.30 57.14
N ASP A 16 4.06 15.71 55.97
CA ASP A 16 3.13 15.65 54.82
C ASP A 16 3.29 16.71 53.71
N VAL A 17 4.53 16.99 53.25
CA VAL A 17 4.75 17.69 51.96
C VAL A 17 5.47 16.81 50.91
N ASP A 18 5.81 15.57 51.23
CA ASP A 18 6.44 14.64 50.25
C ASP A 18 5.47 13.62 49.64
N GLU A 19 4.14 13.75 49.84
CA GLU A 19 3.15 12.80 49.32
C GLU A 19 2.15 13.39 48.29
N ALA A 20 2.57 14.42 47.53
CA ALA A 20 1.72 15.05 46.51
C ALA A 20 2.33 15.13 45.09
N ILE A 21 3.39 14.38 44.79
CA ILE A 21 4.02 14.36 43.45
C ILE A 21 3.88 13.00 42.71
N GLU A 22 3.27 11.96 43.29
CA GLU A 22 3.18 10.64 42.64
C GLU A 22 1.84 10.29 41.98
N ASN A 23 1.02 11.29 41.63
CA ASN A 23 -0.23 11.08 40.87
C ASN A 23 -0.25 11.75 39.48
N ILE A 24 0.91 11.93 38.85
CA ILE A 24 0.94 12.09 37.38
C ILE A 24 0.87 10.69 36.79
N SER A 25 -0.35 10.28 36.45
CA SER A 25 -0.65 9.06 35.71
C SER A 25 0.30 8.93 34.52
N VAL A 26 1.29 8.05 34.65
CA VAL A 26 2.10 7.57 33.54
C VAL A 26 1.11 7.05 32.48
N PRO A 27 1.10 7.58 31.25
CA PRO A 27 0.16 7.10 30.25
C PRO A 27 0.36 5.60 30.07
N LYS A 28 -0.75 4.89 30.21
CA LYS A 28 -0.90 3.44 30.16
C LYS A 28 0.06 2.79 29.15
N LYS A 29 0.78 1.78 29.65
CA LYS A 29 1.39 0.65 28.95
C LYS A 29 0.83 0.51 27.53
N VAL A 30 1.65 0.82 26.53
CA VAL A 30 1.31 0.78 25.10
C VAL A 30 0.65 -0.57 24.78
N GLU A 31 -0.67 -0.57 24.59
CA GLU A 31 -1.36 -1.69 23.97
C GLU A 31 -0.64 -2.01 22.68
N LYS A 32 -0.36 -3.30 22.42
CA LYS A 32 0.22 -3.73 21.15
C LYS A 32 -0.73 -3.28 20.04
N LYS A 33 -0.44 -2.12 19.42
CA LYS A 33 -1.25 -1.58 18.32
C LYS A 33 -1.33 -2.66 17.26
N HIS A 34 -2.52 -3.25 17.11
CA HIS A 34 -2.79 -4.19 16.03
C HIS A 34 -2.73 -3.40 14.73
N LEU A 35 -1.66 -3.57 13.97
CA LEU A 35 -1.49 -2.93 12.67
C LEU A 35 -2.13 -3.80 11.61
N ARG A 36 -2.87 -3.19 10.69
CA ARG A 36 -3.31 -3.86 9.46
C ARG A 36 -2.19 -3.89 8.42
N SER A 37 -2.38 -4.70 7.38
CA SER A 37 -1.49 -4.74 6.22
C SER A 37 -1.56 -3.41 5.45
N PRO A 38 -0.42 -2.77 5.17
CA PRO A 38 -0.39 -1.64 4.24
C PRO A 38 -0.85 -2.03 2.85
N ILE A 39 -1.61 -1.13 2.24
CA ILE A 39 -2.09 -1.25 0.86
C ILE A 39 -1.11 -0.52 -0.05
N CYS A 40 -0.43 -1.29 -0.91
CA CYS A 40 0.59 -0.83 -1.84
C CYS A 40 0.04 -0.81 -3.27
N LEU A 41 -0.07 0.37 -3.89
CA LEU A 41 -0.51 0.47 -5.27
C LEU A 41 0.69 0.46 -6.23
N MET A 42 0.68 -0.44 -7.22
CA MET A 42 1.68 -0.43 -8.29
C MET A 42 1.19 0.38 -9.48
N ILE A 43 1.96 1.39 -9.87
CA ILE A 43 1.65 2.31 -10.98
C ILE A 43 2.89 2.52 -11.85
N GLY A 44 2.68 2.84 -13.13
CA GLY A 44 3.78 3.04 -14.08
C GLY A 44 3.37 2.75 -15.52
N HIS A 45 4.27 3.03 -16.46
CA HIS A 45 4.08 2.75 -17.88
C HIS A 45 3.82 1.25 -18.13
N GLU A 46 3.06 0.90 -19.16
CA GLU A 46 2.70 -0.49 -19.50
C GLU A 46 3.90 -1.45 -19.45
N LEU A 47 4.94 -1.14 -20.23
CA LEU A 47 6.14 -1.97 -20.36
C LEU A 47 7.16 -1.81 -19.22
N SER A 48 6.84 -1.10 -18.14
CA SER A 48 7.79 -0.98 -17.01
C SER A 48 7.91 -2.26 -16.19
N GLY A 49 7.05 -3.26 -16.42
CA GLY A 49 7.13 -4.59 -15.80
C GLY A 49 6.45 -4.70 -14.43
N LYS A 50 5.35 -3.98 -14.21
CA LYS A 50 4.54 -4.03 -12.97
C LYS A 50 4.05 -5.45 -12.65
N THR A 51 3.35 -6.08 -13.58
CA THR A 51 2.82 -7.44 -13.41
C THR A 51 3.95 -8.46 -13.28
N ALA A 52 5.05 -8.30 -14.04
CA ALA A 52 6.23 -9.16 -13.91
C ALA A 52 6.88 -9.06 -12.51
N LEU A 53 6.93 -7.85 -11.92
CA LEU A 53 7.42 -7.67 -10.55
C LEU A 53 6.51 -8.40 -9.55
N LEU A 54 5.19 -8.32 -9.70
CA LEU A 54 4.24 -9.04 -8.84
C LEU A 54 4.35 -10.56 -9.00
N ASP A 55 4.47 -11.04 -10.23
CA ASP A 55 4.68 -12.47 -10.51
C ASP A 55 5.98 -12.97 -9.87
N CYS A 56 7.04 -12.16 -9.89
CA CYS A 56 8.29 -12.49 -9.23
C CYS A 56 8.15 -12.51 -7.70
N ILE A 57 7.34 -11.62 -7.12
CA ILE A 57 7.00 -11.61 -5.68
C ILE A 57 6.16 -12.83 -5.30
N ARG A 58 5.26 -13.28 -6.18
CA ARG A 58 4.44 -14.48 -5.99
C ARG A 58 5.24 -15.77 -6.17
N GLY A 59 6.22 -15.78 -7.08
CA GLY A 59 6.94 -17.00 -7.48
C GLY A 59 6.20 -17.86 -8.51
N THR A 60 5.02 -17.42 -8.96
CA THR A 60 4.19 -18.07 -9.99
C THR A 60 3.86 -17.03 -11.05
N LYS A 61 3.93 -17.40 -12.34
CA LYS A 61 3.40 -16.55 -13.40
C LYS A 61 1.89 -16.51 -13.31
N SER A 62 1.31 -15.34 -13.57
CA SER A 62 -0.14 -15.23 -13.71
C SER A 62 -0.52 -15.67 -15.12
N ASP A 63 -1.22 -16.80 -15.26
CA ASP A 63 -1.65 -17.33 -16.57
C ASP A 63 -2.83 -16.54 -17.18
N ASN A 64 -3.42 -15.60 -16.44
CA ASN A 64 -4.58 -14.84 -16.89
C ASN A 64 -4.16 -13.64 -17.77
N ASN A 65 -4.63 -13.64 -19.02
CA ASN A 65 -4.47 -12.55 -20.00
C ASN A 65 -5.38 -11.33 -19.72
N ASP A 66 -6.16 -11.32 -18.63
CA ASP A 66 -7.08 -10.22 -18.34
C ASP A 66 -6.35 -9.03 -17.71
N PHE A 67 -5.68 -8.26 -18.54
CA PHE A 67 -5.03 -7.00 -18.17
C PHE A 67 -6.02 -5.85 -17.97
N GLN A 68 -7.32 -6.12 -17.84
CA GLN A 68 -8.36 -5.08 -17.73
C GLN A 68 -8.79 -4.79 -16.29
N HIS A 69 -8.65 -5.77 -15.37
CA HIS A 69 -9.14 -5.66 -13.99
C HIS A 69 -8.01 -5.40 -12.99
N TYR A 70 -8.36 -4.80 -11.85
CA TYR A 70 -7.45 -4.74 -10.70
C TYR A 70 -7.12 -6.13 -10.21
N ARG A 71 -5.83 -6.36 -9.92
CA ARG A 71 -5.39 -7.59 -9.27
C ARG A 71 -4.85 -7.25 -7.90
N ALA A 72 -5.23 -8.03 -6.90
CA ALA A 72 -4.64 -7.92 -5.58
C ALA A 72 -3.75 -9.12 -5.29
N THR A 73 -2.61 -8.87 -4.64
CA THR A 73 -1.71 -9.92 -4.15
C THR A 73 -1.38 -9.65 -2.71
N TYR A 74 -1.79 -10.55 -1.83
CA TYR A 74 -1.41 -10.49 -0.42
C TYR A 74 -0.10 -11.24 -0.19
N VAL A 75 0.88 -10.56 0.41
CA VAL A 75 2.19 -11.14 0.76
C VAL A 75 2.31 -11.17 2.29
N PRO A 76 2.26 -12.36 2.91
CA PRO A 76 2.36 -12.49 4.36
C PRO A 76 3.73 -12.03 4.88
N ALA A 77 3.77 -11.53 6.12
CA ALA A 77 5.04 -11.16 6.77
C ALA A 77 6.06 -12.30 6.80
N LYS A 78 5.62 -13.56 6.89
CA LYS A 78 6.50 -14.74 6.81
C LYS A 78 7.30 -14.76 5.51
N ASN A 79 6.64 -14.60 4.37
CA ASN A 79 7.27 -14.60 3.04
C ASN A 79 8.21 -13.40 2.89
N ILE A 80 7.82 -12.24 3.42
CA ILE A 80 8.67 -11.04 3.42
C ILE A 80 9.94 -11.30 4.24
N ARG A 81 9.82 -11.87 5.45
CA ARG A 81 10.96 -12.22 6.31
C ARG A 81 11.90 -13.22 5.64
N GLU A 82 11.36 -14.23 4.97
CA GLU A 82 12.14 -15.21 4.23
C GLU A 82 12.94 -14.56 3.09
N ARG A 83 12.28 -13.73 2.26
CA ARG A 83 12.94 -13.02 1.15
C ARG A 83 13.96 -11.97 1.62
N THR A 84 13.77 -11.39 2.80
CA THR A 84 14.66 -10.37 3.37
C THR A 84 15.69 -10.93 4.35
N ARG A 85 15.73 -12.25 4.57
CA ARG A 85 16.63 -12.90 5.54
C ARG A 85 18.10 -12.51 5.37
N LYS A 86 18.55 -12.39 4.11
CA LYS A 86 19.94 -12.01 3.76
C LYS A 86 20.32 -10.58 4.19
N LEU A 87 19.34 -9.71 4.40
CA LEU A 87 19.53 -8.29 4.77
C LEU A 87 19.56 -8.07 6.30
N LYS A 88 19.51 -9.13 7.11
CA LYS A 88 19.59 -9.12 8.59
C LYS A 88 18.62 -8.13 9.29
N SER A 89 17.54 -7.73 8.62
CA SER A 89 16.57 -6.72 9.11
C SER A 89 15.18 -7.30 9.43
N TYR A 90 15.06 -8.63 9.49
CA TYR A 90 13.79 -9.36 9.62
C TYR A 90 13.09 -9.15 10.98
N GLU A 91 13.84 -8.84 12.04
CA GLU A 91 13.32 -8.60 13.40
C GLU A 91 12.45 -7.35 13.50
N LYS A 92 12.48 -6.48 12.48
CA LYS A 92 11.79 -5.19 12.52
C LYS A 92 10.40 -5.21 11.89
N ILE A 93 9.91 -6.35 11.37
CA ILE A 93 8.61 -6.44 10.69
C ILE A 93 7.48 -6.64 11.71
N LYS A 94 6.73 -5.57 11.98
CA LYS A 94 5.57 -5.47 12.86
C LYS A 94 4.23 -5.58 12.14
N VAL A 95 4.16 -5.27 10.84
CA VAL A 95 2.94 -5.43 10.03
C VAL A 95 2.67 -6.91 9.70
N PRO A 96 1.39 -7.33 9.58
CA PRO A 96 1.02 -8.72 9.29
C PRO A 96 1.39 -9.17 7.87
N GLY A 97 1.50 -8.23 6.93
CA GLY A 97 1.88 -8.47 5.54
C GLY A 97 1.80 -7.19 4.71
N LEU A 98 1.89 -7.32 3.39
CA LEU A 98 1.68 -6.25 2.42
C LEU A 98 0.58 -6.68 1.44
N LEU A 99 -0.37 -5.79 1.13
CA LEU A 99 -1.36 -6.00 0.09
C LEU A 99 -0.98 -5.18 -1.14
N PHE A 100 -0.61 -5.83 -2.24
CA PHE A 100 -0.34 -5.14 -3.49
C PHE A 100 -1.59 -5.07 -4.34
N ILE A 101 -1.84 -3.90 -4.95
CA ILE A 101 -2.87 -3.70 -5.97
C ILE A 101 -2.16 -3.38 -7.30
N ASP A 102 -2.34 -4.25 -8.29
CA ASP A 102 -1.88 -4.03 -9.67
C ASP A 102 -2.88 -3.16 -10.42
N THR A 103 -2.38 -2.14 -11.11
CA THR A 103 -3.18 -1.32 -12.02
C THR A 103 -2.89 -1.70 -13.46
N PRO A 104 -3.93 -1.87 -14.30
CA PRO A 104 -3.73 -2.16 -15.71
C PRO A 104 -3.00 -1.02 -16.41
N GLY A 105 -2.00 -1.37 -17.22
CA GLY A 105 -1.02 -0.41 -17.77
C GLY A 105 -1.28 0.12 -19.18
N PHE A 106 -2.04 -0.60 -20.01
CA PHE A 106 -2.15 -0.33 -21.46
C PHE A 106 -3.03 0.89 -21.78
N ILE A 107 -4.15 1.04 -21.09
CA ILE A 107 -5.10 2.13 -21.26
C ILE A 107 -5.31 2.70 -19.88
N SER A 108 -4.36 3.50 -19.41
CA SER A 108 -4.33 3.89 -18.02
C SER A 108 -5.40 4.96 -17.77
N ILE A 109 -6.64 4.53 -17.54
CA ILE A 109 -7.79 5.41 -17.30
C ILE A 109 -7.45 6.23 -16.04
N PRO A 110 -7.37 7.57 -16.13
CA PRO A 110 -6.97 8.41 -15.00
C PRO A 110 -7.85 8.21 -13.76
N SER A 111 -9.14 7.91 -13.96
CA SER A 111 -10.09 7.61 -12.89
C SER A 111 -9.70 6.36 -12.08
N LEU A 112 -9.16 5.32 -12.73
CA LEU A 112 -8.68 4.11 -12.05
C LEU A 112 -7.45 4.43 -11.20
N LYS A 113 -6.47 5.14 -11.76
CA LYS A 113 -5.29 5.57 -10.98
C LYS A 113 -5.69 6.42 -9.78
N TYR A 114 -6.58 7.39 -9.97
CA TYR A 114 -7.06 8.26 -8.91
C TYR A 114 -7.75 7.47 -7.79
N ARG A 115 -8.61 6.52 -8.14
CA ARG A 115 -9.25 5.61 -7.17
C ARG A 115 -8.22 4.78 -6.42
N GLY A 116 -7.31 4.12 -7.12
CA GLY A 116 -6.24 3.35 -6.48
C GLY A 116 -5.39 4.20 -5.53
N LEU A 117 -5.07 5.44 -5.91
CA LEU A 117 -4.27 6.36 -5.09
C LEU A 117 -4.99 6.82 -3.83
N ALA A 118 -6.30 7.02 -3.89
CA ALA A 118 -7.13 7.34 -2.73
C ALA A 118 -7.19 6.19 -1.72
N LEU A 119 -7.11 4.94 -2.21
CA LEU A 119 -7.16 3.73 -1.38
C LEU A 119 -5.84 3.37 -0.72
N CYS A 120 -4.73 3.62 -1.43
CA CYS A 120 -3.45 3.10 -1.00
C CYS A 120 -2.87 3.86 0.19
N ASP A 121 -2.07 3.14 0.97
CA ASP A 121 -1.23 3.74 2.01
C ASP A 121 0.05 4.29 1.41
N ILE A 122 0.62 3.56 0.44
CA ILE A 122 1.84 3.90 -0.26
C ILE A 122 1.73 3.49 -1.73
N ALA A 123 2.25 4.32 -2.64
CA ALA A 123 2.35 3.99 -4.05
C ALA A 123 3.77 3.54 -4.44
N ILE A 124 3.85 2.71 -5.48
CA ILE A 124 5.07 2.19 -6.06
C ILE A 124 5.08 2.60 -7.53
N LEU A 125 5.90 3.60 -7.85
CA LEU A 125 6.09 4.05 -9.23
C LEU A 125 7.17 3.20 -9.91
N VAL A 126 6.76 2.31 -10.80
CA VAL A 126 7.65 1.44 -11.57
C VAL A 126 8.07 2.13 -12.87
N VAL A 127 9.38 2.36 -13.01
CA VAL A 127 10.01 3.00 -14.16
C VAL A 127 11.06 2.05 -14.74
N ASP A 128 11.11 1.95 -16.06
CA ASP A 128 12.19 1.22 -16.74
C ASP A 128 13.46 2.06 -16.73
N ILE A 129 14.56 1.53 -16.19
CA ILE A 129 15.84 2.24 -16.09
C ILE A 129 16.43 2.61 -17.47
N ASN A 130 16.20 1.76 -18.48
CA ASN A 130 16.77 1.94 -19.82
C ASN A 130 16.07 3.05 -20.59
N ILE A 131 14.80 3.32 -20.28
CA ILE A 131 14.00 4.35 -20.95
C ILE A 131 13.91 5.64 -20.12
N GLY A 132 13.74 5.53 -18.80
CA GLY A 132 13.46 6.66 -17.92
C GLY A 132 11.98 7.07 -17.93
N LEU A 133 11.71 8.35 -17.66
CA LEU A 133 10.34 8.87 -17.56
C LEU A 133 9.68 9.00 -18.95
N ARG A 134 8.49 8.41 -19.09
CA ARG A 134 7.61 8.57 -20.26
C ARG A 134 6.46 9.54 -19.95
N PRO A 135 5.73 10.06 -20.96
CA PRO A 135 4.59 10.95 -20.73
C PRO A 135 3.55 10.40 -19.74
N GLN A 136 3.22 9.11 -19.82
CA GLN A 136 2.32 8.43 -18.86
C GLN A 136 2.88 8.40 -17.43
N THR A 137 4.20 8.32 -17.27
CA THR A 137 4.87 8.41 -15.97
C THR A 137 4.73 9.82 -15.40
N ILE A 138 4.88 10.85 -16.24
CA ILE A 138 4.74 12.27 -15.85
C ILE A 138 3.30 12.57 -15.42
N GLU A 139 2.31 12.10 -16.16
CA GLU A 139 0.90 12.20 -15.75
C GLU A 139 0.66 11.54 -14.38
N THR A 140 1.25 10.37 -14.17
CA THR A 140 1.16 9.65 -12.90
C THR A 140 1.83 10.42 -11.75
N LEU A 141 2.94 11.11 -12.01
CA LEU A 141 3.59 11.98 -11.03
C LEU A 141 2.71 13.17 -10.64
N ASN A 142 2.00 13.76 -11.59
CA ASN A 142 1.06 14.85 -11.30
C ASN A 142 -0.07 14.35 -10.39
N LEU A 143 -0.63 13.18 -10.67
CA LEU A 143 -1.65 12.56 -9.82
C LEU A 143 -1.14 12.26 -8.40
N LEU A 144 0.08 11.72 -8.28
CA LEU A 144 0.71 11.48 -6.98
C LEU A 144 0.86 12.76 -6.16
N ASN A 145 1.25 13.86 -6.81
CA ASN A 145 1.39 15.17 -6.16
C ASN A 145 0.02 15.74 -5.74
N MET A 146 -1.00 15.64 -6.61
CA MET A 146 -2.36 16.08 -6.32
C MET A 146 -2.96 15.33 -5.12
N CYS A 147 -2.79 14.00 -5.06
CA CYS A 147 -3.28 13.17 -3.97
C CYS A 147 -2.41 13.26 -2.69
N LYS A 148 -1.23 13.90 -2.76
CA LYS A 148 -0.21 13.93 -1.69
C LYS A 148 0.16 12.52 -1.19
N THR A 149 0.08 11.52 -2.07
CA THR A 149 0.33 10.13 -1.72
C THR A 149 1.84 9.90 -1.61
N LYS A 150 2.28 9.31 -0.49
CA LYS A 150 3.68 8.91 -0.32
C LYS A 150 4.00 7.76 -1.28
N PHE A 151 5.16 7.82 -1.93
CA PHE A 151 5.55 6.79 -2.89
C PHE A 151 7.04 6.48 -2.87
N ILE A 152 7.39 5.32 -3.40
CA ILE A 152 8.76 4.94 -3.76
C ILE A 152 8.86 4.78 -5.28
N VAL A 153 10.05 4.96 -5.81
CA VAL A 153 10.36 4.71 -7.22
C VAL A 153 11.09 3.39 -7.32
N VAL A 154 10.60 2.51 -8.19
CA VAL A 154 11.25 1.24 -8.52
C VAL A 154 11.82 1.36 -9.92
N LEU A 155 13.16 1.35 -10.03
CA LEU A 155 13.85 1.33 -11.31
C LEU A 155 14.04 -0.11 -11.75
N ASN A 156 13.11 -0.59 -12.57
CA ASN A 156 13.07 -1.97 -13.02
C ASN A 156 13.98 -2.19 -14.25
N GLN A 157 14.22 -3.46 -14.56
CA GLN A 157 14.97 -3.95 -15.72
C GLN A 157 16.47 -3.63 -15.70
N VAL A 158 17.09 -3.66 -14.51
CA VAL A 158 18.56 -3.52 -14.38
C VAL A 158 19.32 -4.64 -15.09
N ASP A 159 18.70 -5.81 -15.25
CA ASP A 159 19.25 -6.95 -15.98
C ASP A 159 19.48 -6.69 -17.48
N ARG A 160 18.86 -5.63 -18.04
CA ARG A 160 19.02 -5.25 -19.45
C ARG A 160 20.17 -4.28 -19.71
N ILE A 161 20.85 -3.83 -18.66
CA ILE A 161 22.02 -2.96 -18.80
C ILE A 161 23.12 -3.76 -19.51
N TYR A 162 23.75 -3.14 -20.51
CA TYR A 162 24.81 -3.80 -21.26
C TYR A 162 25.95 -4.24 -20.34
N GLY A 163 26.34 -5.52 -20.44
CA GLY A 163 27.38 -6.11 -19.60
C GLY A 163 26.92 -6.48 -18.17
N TRP A 164 25.64 -6.34 -17.84
CA TRP A 164 25.12 -6.72 -16.51
C TRP A 164 25.23 -8.22 -16.27
N LYS A 165 25.82 -8.59 -15.14
CA LYS A 165 25.95 -9.97 -14.67
C LYS A 165 24.82 -10.30 -13.71
N THR A 166 23.90 -11.14 -14.15
CA THR A 166 22.72 -11.54 -13.39
C THR A 166 23.05 -12.32 -12.13
N CYS A 167 22.66 -11.79 -10.96
CA CYS A 167 22.77 -12.41 -9.65
C CYS A 167 21.38 -12.74 -9.09
N ARG A 168 20.86 -13.94 -9.40
CA ARG A 168 19.48 -14.33 -9.05
C ARG A 168 19.14 -14.15 -7.57
N ASN A 169 18.01 -13.50 -7.29
CA ASN A 169 17.47 -13.27 -5.93
C ASN A 169 18.50 -12.70 -4.94
N ALA A 170 19.43 -11.88 -5.43
CA ALA A 170 20.36 -11.12 -4.61
C ALA A 170 19.76 -9.77 -4.22
N SER A 171 20.23 -9.19 -3.11
CA SER A 171 20.00 -7.78 -2.87
C SER A 171 20.77 -6.95 -3.90
N PHE A 172 20.25 -5.78 -4.24
CA PHE A 172 20.87 -4.93 -5.26
C PHE A 172 22.32 -4.57 -4.91
N PRO A 173 22.72 -4.22 -3.67
CA PRO A 173 24.11 -3.91 -3.36
C PRO A 173 25.05 -5.09 -3.61
N ASN A 174 24.61 -6.30 -3.26
CA ASN A 174 25.38 -7.53 -3.48
C ASN A 174 25.49 -7.89 -4.97
N ALA A 175 24.44 -7.62 -5.75
CA ALA A 175 24.49 -7.76 -7.21
C ALA A 175 25.42 -6.71 -7.83
N TYR A 176 25.33 -5.46 -7.36
CA TYR A 176 26.11 -4.32 -7.85
C TYR A 176 27.62 -4.50 -7.64
N MET A 177 28.05 -5.00 -6.48
CA MET A 177 29.48 -5.27 -6.19
C MET A 177 30.13 -6.30 -7.11
N LYS A 178 29.35 -7.10 -7.85
CA LYS A 178 29.85 -8.15 -8.75
C LYS A 178 29.93 -7.70 -10.22
N GLN A 179 29.52 -6.47 -10.51
CA GLN A 179 29.43 -5.97 -11.86
C GLN A 179 30.81 -5.61 -12.42
N SER A 180 30.90 -5.56 -13.76
CA SER A 180 32.08 -4.99 -14.42
C SER A 180 32.02 -3.46 -14.35
N ARG A 181 33.18 -2.81 -14.48
CA ARG A 181 33.28 -1.35 -14.54
C ARG A 181 32.37 -0.74 -15.61
N ASP A 182 32.24 -1.39 -16.76
CA ASP A 182 31.37 -0.91 -17.85
C ASP A 182 29.89 -0.94 -17.46
N ALA A 183 29.44 -2.02 -16.82
CA ALA A 183 28.07 -2.16 -16.34
C ALA A 183 27.76 -1.15 -15.22
N GLU A 184 28.72 -0.88 -14.33
CA GLU A 184 28.60 0.15 -13.29
C GLU A 184 28.44 1.54 -13.90
N ILE A 185 29.26 1.89 -14.90
CA ILE A 185 29.17 3.17 -15.63
C ILE A 185 27.81 3.28 -16.32
N GLY A 186 27.36 2.21 -16.99
CA GLY A 186 26.05 2.15 -17.63
C GLY A 186 24.90 2.39 -16.64
N PHE A 187 24.91 1.69 -15.52
CA PHE A 187 23.92 1.87 -14.45
C PHE A 187 23.93 3.30 -13.90
N CYS A 188 25.10 3.83 -13.55
CA CYS A 188 25.24 5.17 -12.99
C CYS A 188 24.75 6.25 -13.97
N SER A 189 25.05 6.10 -15.27
CA SER A 189 24.58 7.01 -16.32
C SER A 189 23.05 7.04 -16.41
N MET A 190 22.42 5.86 -16.47
CA MET A 190 20.96 5.75 -16.54
C MET A 190 20.29 6.26 -15.26
N LEU A 191 20.85 5.94 -14.09
CA LEU A 191 20.36 6.42 -12.80
C LEU A 191 20.41 7.95 -12.74
N ASN A 192 21.55 8.56 -13.08
CA ASN A 192 21.71 10.01 -13.06
C ASN A 192 20.75 10.71 -14.03
N ARG A 193 20.56 10.14 -15.22
CA ARG A 193 19.54 10.62 -16.18
C ARG A 193 18.15 10.61 -15.54
N THR A 194 17.76 9.51 -14.91
CA THR A 194 16.44 9.40 -14.27
C THR A 194 16.28 10.34 -13.07
N ILE A 195 17.31 10.48 -12.23
CA ILE A 195 17.32 11.46 -11.12
C ILE A 195 17.14 12.88 -11.68
N TRP A 196 17.84 13.22 -12.75
CA TRP A 196 17.70 14.51 -13.41
C TRP A 196 16.28 14.74 -13.93
N GLN A 197 15.68 13.74 -14.58
CA GLN A 197 14.29 13.81 -15.05
C GLN A 197 13.29 14.05 -13.91
N PHE A 198 13.43 13.34 -12.77
CA PHE A 198 12.57 13.60 -11.61
C PHE A 198 12.76 15.01 -11.05
N ARG A 199 14.00 15.51 -11.04
CA ARG A 199 14.31 16.86 -10.56
C ARG A 199 13.67 17.94 -11.44
N GLN A 200 13.57 17.75 -12.76
CA GLN A 200 12.84 18.65 -13.66
C GLN A 200 11.36 18.78 -13.29
N HIS A 201 10.78 17.73 -12.69
CA HIS A 201 9.40 17.73 -12.18
C HIS A 201 9.31 18.08 -10.68
N GLY A 202 10.36 18.67 -10.09
CA GLY A 202 10.38 19.12 -8.71
C GLY A 202 10.49 18.01 -7.66
N ILE A 203 10.83 16.77 -8.06
CA ILE A 203 10.93 15.63 -7.14
C ILE A 203 12.39 15.33 -6.87
N VAL A 204 12.80 15.47 -5.61
CA VAL A 204 14.14 15.09 -5.16
C VAL A 204 14.16 13.59 -4.87
N THR A 205 15.05 12.87 -5.53
CA THR A 205 15.18 11.42 -5.39
C THR A 205 16.58 11.04 -4.91
N LYS A 206 16.67 9.94 -4.15
CA LYS A 206 17.94 9.31 -3.73
C LYS A 206 17.80 7.80 -3.72
N ILE A 207 18.90 7.07 -3.93
CA ILE A 207 18.92 5.61 -3.78
C ILE A 207 18.50 5.25 -2.34
N CYS A 208 17.73 4.17 -2.19
CA CYS A 208 17.19 3.71 -0.90
C CYS A 208 18.24 3.58 0.21
N TYR A 209 19.44 3.08 -0.08
CA TYR A 209 20.52 2.92 0.92
C TYR A 209 21.12 4.24 1.40
N GLN A 210 20.98 5.31 0.61
CA GLN A 210 21.46 6.65 0.97
C GLN A 210 20.38 7.49 1.66
N ASN A 211 19.11 7.10 1.53
CA ASN A 211 17.99 7.85 2.06
C ASN A 211 17.55 7.31 3.44
N LYS A 212 17.94 8.00 4.51
CA LYS A 212 17.59 7.63 5.89
C LYS A 212 16.20 8.10 6.32
N GLU A 213 15.59 9.06 5.61
CA GLU A 213 14.33 9.70 6.01
C GLU A 213 13.40 10.01 4.84
N MET A 214 12.15 9.55 4.92
CA MET A 214 11.08 9.82 3.95
C MET A 214 10.36 11.11 4.32
N ARG A 215 11.10 12.22 4.31
CA ARG A 215 10.51 13.56 4.39
C ARG A 215 10.09 14.00 2.99
N GLU A 216 10.94 14.77 2.34
CA GLU A 216 10.74 15.35 1.01
C GLU A 216 11.47 14.56 -0.08
N THR A 217 12.42 13.69 0.30
CA THR A 217 13.18 12.88 -0.66
C THR A 217 12.52 11.53 -0.90
N VAL A 218 12.26 11.23 -2.18
CA VAL A 218 11.71 9.95 -2.63
C VAL A 218 12.83 8.92 -2.79
N SER A 219 12.59 7.71 -2.31
CA SER A 219 13.56 6.60 -2.42
C SER A 219 13.46 5.92 -3.78
N ILE A 220 14.61 5.72 -4.42
CA ILE A 220 14.79 4.90 -5.61
C ILE A 220 15.30 3.51 -5.20
N VAL A 221 14.62 2.45 -5.64
CA VAL A 221 15.02 1.06 -5.47
C VAL A 221 15.26 0.45 -6.85
N PRO A 222 16.50 0.11 -7.20
CA PRO A 222 16.78 -0.61 -8.45
C PRO A 222 16.39 -2.08 -8.32
N THR A 223 15.70 -2.62 -9.32
CA THR A 223 15.19 -3.99 -9.32
C THR A 223 15.26 -4.65 -10.68
N SER A 224 15.19 -5.98 -10.68
CA SER A 224 14.86 -6.77 -11.86
C SER A 224 13.73 -7.74 -11.53
N ALA A 225 12.63 -7.61 -12.26
CA ALA A 225 11.52 -8.56 -12.20
C ALA A 225 11.92 -9.97 -12.66
N ILE A 226 12.87 -10.07 -13.59
CA ILE A 226 13.25 -11.36 -14.21
C ILE A 226 14.24 -12.10 -13.31
N SER A 227 15.29 -11.42 -12.84
CA SER A 227 16.32 -12.05 -12.01
C SER A 227 15.97 -12.09 -10.52
N GLY A 228 15.02 -11.27 -10.08
CA GLY A 228 14.66 -11.10 -8.67
C GLY A 228 15.61 -10.21 -7.88
N GLU A 229 16.58 -9.57 -8.55
CA GLU A 229 17.51 -8.61 -7.93
C GLU A 229 16.75 -7.40 -7.38
N GLY A 230 17.08 -6.97 -6.16
CA GLY A 230 16.50 -5.76 -5.56
C GLY A 230 15.08 -5.91 -5.01
N ILE A 231 14.37 -7.02 -5.30
CA ILE A 231 13.00 -7.24 -4.78
C ILE A 231 13.00 -7.30 -3.25
N SER A 232 14.00 -7.95 -2.66
CA SER A 232 14.16 -7.99 -1.20
C SER A 232 14.34 -6.58 -0.61
N ASP A 233 15.11 -5.72 -1.27
CA ASP A 233 15.33 -4.34 -0.85
C ASP A 233 14.05 -3.51 -0.98
N MET A 234 13.28 -3.70 -2.05
CA MET A 234 11.98 -3.05 -2.25
C MET A 234 10.99 -3.42 -1.14
N LEU A 235 10.83 -4.71 -0.86
CA LEU A 235 9.93 -5.19 0.19
C LEU A 235 10.34 -4.66 1.56
N LEU A 236 11.64 -4.68 1.88
CA LEU A 236 12.15 -4.13 3.14
C LEU A 236 11.87 -2.63 3.24
N GLN A 237 12.09 -1.89 2.16
CA GLN A 237 11.88 -0.45 2.11
C GLN A 237 10.39 -0.10 2.32
N LEU A 238 9.46 -0.83 1.71
CA LEU A 238 8.02 -0.66 1.92
C LEU A 238 7.62 -0.89 3.37
N VAL A 239 8.08 -1.99 3.97
CA VAL A 239 7.81 -2.30 5.38
C VAL A 239 8.39 -1.24 6.29
N MET A 240 9.62 -0.78 6.03
CA MET A 240 10.27 0.20 6.88
C MET A 240 9.60 1.57 6.83
N TRP A 241 9.17 2.00 5.64
CA TRP A 241 8.45 3.26 5.52
C TRP A 241 7.08 3.20 6.18
N THR A 242 6.27 2.21 5.83
CA THR A 242 4.91 2.08 6.35
C THR A 242 4.88 2.03 7.88
N GLN A 243 5.80 1.30 8.50
CA GLN A 243 5.90 1.21 9.96
C GLN A 243 6.48 2.44 10.65
N LYS A 244 7.24 3.27 9.95
CA LYS A 244 7.85 4.48 10.54
C LYS A 244 6.94 5.70 10.40
N THR A 245 6.28 5.84 9.25
CA THR A 245 5.54 7.06 8.89
C THR A 245 4.02 6.91 8.93
N MET A 246 3.48 5.68 8.90
CA MET A 246 2.04 5.46 8.71
C MET A 246 1.38 4.69 9.85
N VAL A 247 2.00 4.64 11.05
CA VAL A 247 1.49 3.86 12.19
C VAL A 247 0.04 4.21 12.54
N GLU A 248 -0.30 5.50 12.55
CA GLU A 248 -1.66 5.96 12.87
C GLU A 248 -2.68 5.54 11.81
N LYS A 249 -2.34 5.64 10.52
CA LYS A 249 -3.19 5.22 9.39
C LYS A 249 -3.37 3.70 9.32
N LEU A 250 -2.38 2.95 9.80
CA LEU A 250 -2.35 1.49 9.80
C LEU A 250 -2.87 0.87 11.10
N THR A 251 -3.18 1.67 12.12
CA THR A 251 -3.78 1.13 13.35
C THR A 251 -5.17 0.62 13.02
N TYR A 252 -5.42 -0.66 13.33
CA TYR A 252 -6.69 -1.32 13.07
C TYR A 252 -7.84 -0.61 13.78
N ARG A 253 -8.98 -0.52 13.10
CA ARG A 253 -10.24 -0.02 13.63
C ARG A 253 -11.33 -1.06 13.42
N GLU A 254 -12.26 -1.13 14.35
CA GLU A 254 -13.41 -2.04 14.26
C GLU A 254 -14.45 -1.55 13.24
N GLU A 255 -14.51 -0.22 13.01
CA GLU A 255 -15.36 0.38 11.99
C GLU A 255 -15.11 -0.23 10.61
N LEU A 256 -16.18 -0.73 10.00
CA LEU A 256 -16.14 -1.29 8.66
C LEU A 256 -15.76 -0.18 7.66
N GLN A 257 -14.63 -0.37 7.00
CA GLN A 257 -14.20 0.48 5.89
C GLN A 257 -13.86 -0.42 4.73
N CYS A 258 -14.69 -0.37 3.70
CA CYS A 258 -14.59 -1.21 2.53
C CYS A 258 -14.81 -0.35 1.29
N ILE A 259 -14.04 -0.60 0.24
CA ILE A 259 -14.16 0.17 -1.00
C ILE A 259 -14.20 -0.75 -2.20
N ILE A 260 -15.18 -0.51 -3.07
CA ILE A 260 -15.40 -1.26 -4.30
C ILE A 260 -14.36 -0.80 -5.33
N LEU A 261 -13.55 -1.74 -5.80
CA LEU A 261 -12.58 -1.52 -6.87
C LEU A 261 -13.21 -1.68 -8.25
N ASP A 262 -13.96 -2.78 -8.43
CA ASP A 262 -14.52 -3.17 -9.72
C ASP A 262 -15.80 -3.98 -9.56
N VAL A 263 -16.60 -3.98 -10.62
CA VAL A 263 -17.86 -4.73 -10.71
C VAL A 263 -17.75 -5.64 -11.92
N ASN A 264 -17.77 -6.95 -11.69
CA ASN A 264 -17.57 -7.95 -12.73
C ASN A 264 -18.79 -8.85 -12.84
N ASP A 265 -19.23 -9.12 -14.07
CA ASP A 265 -20.27 -10.10 -14.34
C ASP A 265 -19.63 -11.41 -14.78
N PHE A 266 -19.90 -12.49 -14.05
CA PHE A 266 -19.44 -13.85 -14.39
C PHE A 266 -20.64 -14.70 -14.80
N GLU A 267 -20.47 -15.54 -15.83
CA GLU A 267 -21.56 -16.36 -16.38
C GLU A 267 -22.21 -17.27 -15.31
N ASP A 268 -21.41 -17.86 -14.41
CA ASP A 268 -21.91 -18.78 -13.37
C ASP A 268 -22.34 -18.07 -12.06
N CYS A 269 -21.77 -16.90 -11.80
CA CYS A 269 -21.89 -16.21 -10.50
C CYS A 269 -22.76 -14.95 -10.55
N GLY A 270 -23.16 -14.47 -11.72
CA GLY A 270 -23.82 -13.17 -11.87
C GLY A 270 -22.86 -12.02 -11.53
N THR A 271 -23.42 -10.89 -11.08
CA THR A 271 -22.64 -9.71 -10.71
C THR A 271 -21.88 -9.91 -9.40
N THR A 272 -20.59 -9.66 -9.45
CA THR A 272 -19.66 -9.73 -8.33
C THR A 272 -19.00 -8.38 -8.09
N LEU A 273 -18.82 -8.05 -6.81
CA LEU A 273 -18.08 -6.85 -6.41
C LEU A 273 -16.69 -7.24 -5.95
N ASN A 274 -15.67 -6.68 -6.59
CA ASN A 274 -14.30 -6.73 -6.10
C ASN A 274 -14.11 -5.61 -5.10
N VAL A 275 -13.94 -5.95 -3.82
CA VAL A 275 -13.83 -4.95 -2.75
C VAL A 275 -12.51 -5.08 -2.01
N VAL A 276 -11.93 -3.95 -1.62
CA VAL A 276 -10.77 -3.89 -0.72
C VAL A 276 -11.27 -3.55 0.68
N LEU A 277 -11.09 -4.49 1.60
CA LEU A 277 -11.37 -4.29 3.01
C LEU A 277 -10.20 -3.57 3.68
N VAL A 278 -10.43 -2.33 4.13
CA VAL A 278 -9.44 -1.48 4.82
C VAL A 278 -9.50 -1.69 6.33
N ASN A 279 -10.70 -1.69 6.93
CA ASN A 279 -10.91 -1.90 8.37
C ASN A 279 -12.23 -2.65 8.62
N GLY A 280 -12.41 -3.18 9.84
CA GLY A 280 -13.57 -3.99 10.20
C GLY A 280 -13.50 -5.43 9.71
N VAL A 281 -14.66 -6.09 9.68
CA VAL A 281 -14.83 -7.50 9.27
C VAL A 281 -16.14 -7.61 8.48
N LEU A 282 -16.14 -8.46 7.45
CA LEU A 282 -17.32 -8.85 6.69
C LEU A 282 -17.57 -10.34 6.86
N HIS A 283 -18.83 -10.72 6.99
CA HIS A 283 -19.28 -12.10 7.06
C HIS A 283 -20.28 -12.41 5.95
N GLU A 284 -20.38 -13.69 5.61
CA GLU A 284 -21.47 -14.17 4.76
C GLU A 284 -22.79 -14.03 5.51
N GLY A 285 -23.82 -13.52 4.82
CA GLY A 285 -25.11 -13.16 5.39
C GLY A 285 -25.25 -11.70 5.80
N ASP A 286 -24.15 -10.93 5.92
CA ASP A 286 -24.23 -9.50 6.26
C ASP A 286 -25.03 -8.74 5.19
N GLN A 287 -25.88 -7.80 5.63
CA GLN A 287 -26.54 -6.87 4.72
C GLN A 287 -25.62 -5.69 4.43
N ILE A 288 -25.54 -5.33 3.15
CA ILE A 288 -24.75 -4.20 2.69
C ILE A 288 -25.60 -3.29 1.81
N ALA A 289 -25.35 -1.99 1.93
CA ALA A 289 -25.90 -0.96 1.06
C ALA A 289 -24.81 -0.47 0.10
N VAL A 290 -25.08 -0.54 -1.21
CA VAL A 290 -24.17 -0.10 -2.26
C VAL A 290 -24.85 0.96 -3.12
N CYS A 291 -24.18 2.10 -3.34
CA CYS A 291 -24.72 3.17 -4.17
C CYS A 291 -24.46 2.89 -5.67
N GLY A 292 -25.52 2.86 -6.47
CA GLY A 292 -25.49 2.77 -7.93
C GLY A 292 -25.32 4.11 -8.64
N ARG A 293 -25.27 4.06 -9.99
CA ARG A 293 -25.01 5.20 -10.91
C ARG A 293 -25.91 6.43 -10.69
N GLN A 294 -27.18 6.22 -10.33
CA GLN A 294 -28.20 7.27 -10.28
C GLN A 294 -28.55 7.69 -8.84
N GLY A 295 -27.64 7.46 -7.89
CA GLY A 295 -27.91 7.67 -6.46
C GLY A 295 -28.89 6.66 -5.87
N THR A 296 -29.27 5.64 -6.64
CA THR A 296 -30.05 4.50 -6.16
C THR A 296 -29.20 3.70 -5.18
N THR A 297 -29.74 3.46 -3.99
CA THR A 297 -29.08 2.60 -3.00
C THR A 297 -29.62 1.20 -3.16
N ILE A 298 -28.74 0.26 -3.47
CA ILE A 298 -29.07 -1.17 -3.58
C ILE A 298 -28.70 -1.79 -2.24
N VAL A 299 -29.71 -2.27 -1.51
CA VAL A 299 -29.52 -3.06 -0.30
C VAL A 299 -29.59 -4.53 -0.67
N THR A 300 -28.60 -5.30 -0.25
CA THR A 300 -28.46 -6.72 -0.60
C THR A 300 -27.67 -7.46 0.47
N SER A 301 -27.71 -8.78 0.49
CA SER A 301 -26.95 -9.60 1.43
C SER A 301 -25.76 -10.28 0.74
N ILE A 302 -24.66 -10.39 1.48
CA ILE A 302 -23.46 -11.10 1.04
C ILE A 302 -23.77 -12.59 1.00
N GLN A 303 -23.75 -13.20 -0.19
CA GLN A 303 -23.98 -14.64 -0.30
C GLN A 303 -22.73 -15.46 -0.03
N ALA A 304 -21.60 -15.02 -0.59
CA ALA A 304 -20.33 -15.71 -0.51
C ALA A 304 -19.19 -14.71 -0.54
N LEU A 305 -18.15 -14.95 0.24
CA LEU A 305 -16.92 -14.16 0.26
C LEU A 305 -15.80 -14.96 -0.40
N LEU A 306 -15.53 -14.67 -1.67
CA LEU A 306 -14.46 -15.31 -2.41
C LEU A 306 -13.13 -14.64 -2.08
N LYS A 307 -12.20 -15.42 -1.51
CA LYS A 307 -10.82 -14.97 -1.29
C LYS A 307 -9.98 -15.33 -2.50
N THR A 308 -9.12 -14.40 -2.90
CA THR A 308 -8.01 -14.78 -3.78
C THR A 308 -7.18 -15.85 -3.08
N PRO A 309 -6.90 -17.00 -3.72
CA PRO A 309 -6.15 -18.07 -3.08
C PRO A 309 -4.82 -17.50 -2.60
N PRO A 310 -4.56 -17.47 -1.28
CA PRO A 310 -3.27 -17.03 -0.79
C PRO A 310 -2.23 -18.06 -1.25
N LEU A 311 -0.99 -17.59 -1.43
CA LEU A 311 0.15 -18.48 -1.27
C LEU A 311 0.13 -18.98 0.19
N MET A 312 -0.51 -20.13 0.38
CA MET A 312 -0.75 -20.89 1.62
C MET A 312 -1.71 -20.31 2.67
N GLU A 313 -2.52 -21.23 3.20
CA GLU A 313 -3.53 -21.11 4.25
C GLU A 313 -3.07 -20.30 5.48
N LEU A 314 -4.00 -19.54 6.08
CA LEU A 314 -4.37 -19.58 7.50
C LEU A 314 -5.33 -18.45 7.87
N GLY A 315 -6.25 -18.75 8.79
CA GLY A 315 -7.32 -17.88 9.28
C GLY A 315 -6.81 -16.67 10.06
N ALA A 316 -6.53 -15.59 9.34
CA ALA A 316 -6.36 -14.26 9.92
C ALA A 316 -7.47 -13.32 9.42
N LYS A 317 -7.84 -12.35 10.25
CA LYS A 317 -8.65 -11.18 9.88
C LYS A 317 -7.87 -10.41 8.79
N ILE A 318 -8.25 -10.61 7.52
CA ILE A 318 -7.45 -10.18 6.36
C ILE A 318 -8.05 -8.91 5.76
N CYS A 319 -7.23 -7.85 5.65
CA CYS A 319 -7.39 -6.85 4.59
C CYS A 319 -7.07 -7.53 3.26
N GLY A 320 -8.10 -7.87 2.49
CA GLY A 320 -7.96 -8.60 1.23
C GLY A 320 -8.94 -8.09 0.20
N LEU A 321 -8.69 -8.46 -1.05
CA LEU A 321 -9.68 -8.32 -2.09
C LEU A 321 -10.67 -9.47 -1.92
N ILE A 322 -11.90 -9.12 -1.58
CA ILE A 322 -12.99 -10.07 -1.44
C ILE A 322 -13.89 -9.86 -2.65
N SER A 323 -14.16 -10.93 -3.40
CA SER A 323 -15.23 -10.90 -4.41
C SER A 323 -16.51 -11.39 -3.75
N GLY A 324 -17.48 -10.49 -3.60
CA GLY A 324 -18.80 -10.82 -3.05
C GLY A 324 -19.82 -11.05 -4.15
N ARG A 325 -20.59 -12.13 -4.08
CA ARG A 325 -21.75 -12.39 -4.96
C ARG A 325 -22.98 -11.67 -4.42
N LEU A 326 -23.67 -10.89 -5.26
CA LEU A 326 -24.87 -10.13 -4.88
C LEU A 326 -26.03 -10.44 -5.83
N TYR A 327 -27.25 -10.49 -5.29
CA TYR A 327 -28.48 -10.41 -6.08
C TYR A 327 -29.31 -9.21 -5.62
N PRO A 328 -30.01 -8.52 -6.53
CA PRO A 328 -30.94 -7.47 -6.14
C PRO A 328 -32.06 -8.08 -5.30
N LEU A 329 -32.29 -7.53 -4.10
CA LEU A 329 -33.56 -7.75 -3.40
C LEU A 329 -34.64 -7.03 -4.20
N GLN A 330 -35.61 -7.78 -4.75
CA GLN A 330 -36.84 -7.20 -5.27
C GLN A 330 -37.63 -6.56 -4.13
N LYS A 331 -37.35 -5.28 -3.88
CA LYS A 331 -38.37 -4.29 -3.56
C LYS A 331 -38.13 -3.08 -4.45
N SER A 332 -38.50 -3.21 -5.72
CA SER A 332 -38.71 -2.04 -6.56
C SER A 332 -40.11 -1.49 -6.25
N GLN A 333 -40.18 -0.24 -5.81
CA GLN A 333 -41.11 0.65 -6.47
C GLN A 333 -40.52 0.87 -7.87
N ARG A 334 -41.24 0.39 -8.87
CA ARG A 334 -40.91 0.42 -10.30
C ARG A 334 -40.34 1.78 -10.73
N CYS A 335 -39.21 1.74 -11.42
CA CYS A 335 -39.03 2.45 -12.68
C CYS A 335 -38.45 1.45 -13.68
N GLU A 336 -39.14 1.27 -14.80
CA GLU A 336 -38.77 0.37 -15.89
C GLU A 336 -37.58 0.93 -16.68
N GLY A 337 -36.71 0.03 -17.15
CA GLY A 337 -35.77 0.31 -18.24
C GLY A 337 -34.29 0.33 -17.85
N HIS A 338 -33.56 -0.59 -18.47
CA HIS A 338 -32.11 -0.58 -18.76
C HIS A 338 -31.12 -1.10 -17.70
N GLN A 339 -30.45 -2.19 -18.12
CA GLN A 339 -29.18 -2.70 -17.62
C GLN A 339 -28.09 -1.64 -17.83
N ASP A 340 -27.53 -1.09 -16.76
CA ASP A 340 -26.41 -0.14 -16.86
C ASP A 340 -25.60 -0.06 -15.54
N HIS A 341 -24.40 -0.68 -15.51
CA HIS A 341 -23.52 -0.79 -14.32
C HIS A 341 -22.30 0.15 -14.37
N CYS A 342 -22.08 1.12 -13.44
CA CYS A 342 -20.78 1.85 -13.33
C CYS A 342 -20.20 1.65 -11.95
N SER A 343 -18.95 1.20 -12.01
CA SER A 343 -17.77 1.84 -11.44
C SER A 343 -17.80 3.39 -11.43
N GLY A 344 -18.38 4.04 -10.41
CA GLY A 344 -18.70 5.48 -10.48
C GLY A 344 -18.45 6.35 -9.24
N THR A 345 -18.68 5.86 -8.03
CA THR A 345 -18.82 6.75 -6.86
C THR A 345 -17.61 6.70 -5.93
N SER A 346 -17.00 7.86 -5.69
CA SER A 346 -15.80 8.08 -4.88
C SER A 346 -16.01 7.97 -3.36
N ARG A 347 -17.24 7.66 -2.93
CA ARG A 347 -17.62 7.37 -1.54
C ARG A 347 -18.83 6.42 -1.53
N CYS A 348 -18.67 5.17 -1.90
CA CYS A 348 -19.58 4.14 -1.40
C CYS A 348 -19.15 3.85 0.04
N CYS A 349 -19.72 4.56 1.00
CA CYS A 349 -19.74 4.09 2.37
C CYS A 349 -20.75 2.95 2.39
N CYS A 350 -20.28 1.70 2.49
CA CYS A 350 -21.15 0.63 2.97
C CYS A 350 -21.50 0.99 4.41
N TRP A 351 -22.67 1.59 4.60
CA TRP A 351 -23.26 1.70 5.92
C TRP A 351 -23.96 0.37 6.20
N LEU A 352 -23.61 -0.23 7.35
CA LEU A 352 -24.41 -1.26 8.01
C LEU A 352 -25.70 -0.63 8.54
#